data_AF-K1TE38-F1
#
_entry.id   AF-K1TE38-F1
#
_cell.length_a   1.000
_cell.length_b   1.000
_cell.length_c   1.000
_cell.angle_alpha   90.00
_cell.angle_beta   90.00
_cell.angle_gamma   90.00
#
_symmetry.space_group_name_H-M   'P 1'
#
loop_
_entity.id
_entity.type
_entity.pdbx_description
1 polymer ?
#
loop_
_entity_poly.entity_id
_entity_poly.type
_entity_poly.pdbx_seq_one_letter_code
_entity_poly.pdbx_strand_id
1 'polypeptide(L)' 'MAGGFVYNVIETPELSTSEIYGKTLADLAKEHKEIVAVTADLATSTKLQDFTNACPDRVFNVGIAEQNMI' A
#
# COMPACT_ATOMS: atom_id res chain seq x y z
N MET A 1 -17.10 -11.80 -5.17
CA MET A 1 -16.10 -12.55 -4.41
C MET A 1 -14.91 -11.61 -4.28
N ALA A 2 -14.84 -10.82 -3.21
CA ALA A 2 -13.69 -9.95 -2.95
C ALA A 2 -12.49 -10.87 -2.71
N GLY A 3 -11.49 -10.78 -3.58
CA GLY A 3 -10.30 -11.62 -3.51
C GLY A 3 -9.35 -10.98 -2.51
N GLY A 4 -9.58 -11.19 -1.22
CA GLY A 4 -8.67 -10.69 -0.20
C GLY A 4 -7.31 -11.36 -0.29
N PHE A 5 -6.25 -10.64 0.05
CA PHE A 5 -4.89 -11.18 0.22
C PHE A 5 -4.92 -12.37 1.20
N VAL A 6 -4.84 -13.60 0.67
CA VAL A 6 -4.82 -14.86 1.45
C VAL A 6 -3.38 -15.31 1.66
N TYR A 7 -3.00 -15.56 2.90
CA TYR A 7 -1.73 -16.15 3.29
C TYR A 7 -1.96 -17.21 4.37
N ASN A 8 -1.09 -18.21 4.44
CA ASN A 8 -1.23 -19.30 5.42
C ASN A 8 -0.36 -19.09 6.67
N VAL A 9 -0.57 -19.91 7.71
CA VAL A 9 0.15 -19.82 8.99
C VAL A 9 1.67 -20.06 8.87
N ILE A 10 2.12 -20.72 7.80
CA ILE A 10 3.53 -20.97 7.48
C ILE A 10 4.18 -19.71 6.89
N GLU A 11 3.47 -18.98 6.03
CA GLU A 11 3.95 -17.75 5.38
C GLU A 11 3.85 -16.51 6.30
N THR A 12 2.91 -16.52 7.24
CA THR A 12 2.68 -15.42 8.20
C THR A 12 3.95 -14.95 8.93
N PRO A 13 4.81 -15.84 9.49
CA PRO A 13 6.04 -15.40 10.17
C PRO A 13 7.10 -14.78 9.24
N GLU A 14 6.99 -14.97 7.92
CA GLU A 14 7.93 -14.42 6.94
C GLU A 14 7.49 -13.05 6.39
N LEU A 15 6.26 -12.63 6.68
CA LEU A 15 5.70 -11.36 6.23
C LEU A 15 5.82 -10.30 7.34
N SER A 16 6.48 -9.19 7.02
CA SER A 16 6.47 -8.03 7.91
C SER A 16 5.10 -7.32 7.89
N THR A 17 4.76 -6.63 8.99
CA THR A 17 3.53 -5.82 9.07
C THR A 17 3.40 -4.83 7.92
N SER A 18 4.52 -4.24 7.50
CA SER A 18 4.58 -3.30 6.37
C SER A 18 4.22 -3.99 5.05
N GLU A 19 4.67 -5.23 4.83
CA GLU A 19 4.34 -5.99 3.61
C GLU A 19 2.87 -6.39 3.56
N ILE A 20 2.32 -6.83 4.70
CA ILE A 20 0.88 -7.14 4.80
C ILE A 20 0.07 -5.88 4.51
N TYR A 21 0.46 -4.74 5.08
CA TYR A 21 -0.18 -3.44 4.83
C TYR A 21 -0.16 -3.07 3.35
N GLY A 22 1.02 -3.08 2.70
CA GLY A 22 1.17 -2.69 1.30
C GLY A 22 0.35 -3.56 0.35
N LYS A 23 0.38 -4.88 0.54
CA LYS A 23 -0.36 -5.85 -0.29
C LYS A 23 -1.86 -5.73 -0.10
N THR A 24 -2.32 -5.64 1.15
CA THR A 24 -3.75 -5.51 1.45
C THR A 24 -4.30 -4.18 0.90
N LEU A 25 -3.56 -3.08 1.09
CA LEU A 25 -3.97 -1.79 0.57
C LEU A 25 -4.04 -1.79 -0.96
N ALA A 26 -3.09 -2.43 -1.64
CA ALA A 26 -3.11 -2.57 -3.10
C ALA A 26 -4.33 -3.36 -3.62
N ASP A 27 -4.72 -4.44 -2.93
CA ASP A 27 -5.93 -5.19 -3.29
C ASP A 27 -7.21 -4.38 -3.06
N LEU A 28 -7.32 -3.70 -1.91
CA LEU A 28 -8.45 -2.82 -1.65
C LEU A 28 -8.55 -1.72 -2.71
N ALA A 29 -7.42 -1.15 -3.13
CA ALA A 29 -7.40 -0.11 -4.15
C ALA A 29 -7.94 -0.57 -5.51
N LYS A 30 -7.76 -1.85 -5.88
CA LYS A 30 -8.29 -2.39 -7.13
C LYS A 30 -9.82 -2.43 -7.13
N GLU A 31 -10.42 -2.73 -5.98
CA GLU A 31 -11.88 -2.78 -5.83
C GLU A 31 -12.48 -1.39 -5.57
N HIS A 32 -11.76 -0.55 -4.84
CA HIS A 32 -12.20 0.76 -4.37
C HIS A 32 -11.46 1.90 -5.08
N LYS A 33 -12.15 2.55 -6.03
CA LYS A 33 -11.57 3.63 -6.85
C LYS A 33 -11.33 4.92 -6.06
N GLU A 34 -12.04 5.11 -4.95
CA GLU A 34 -11.87 6.25 -4.05
C GLU A 34 -10.59 6.20 -3.21
N ILE A 35 -9.95 5.04 -3.06
CA ILE A 35 -8.72 4.92 -2.29
C ILE A 35 -7.57 5.55 -3.08
N VAL A 36 -6.86 6.46 -2.42
CA VAL A 36 -5.64 7.09 -2.91
C VAL A 36 -4.53 6.98 -1.87
N ALA A 37 -3.29 7.00 -2.33
CA ALA A 37 -2.12 6.95 -1.48
C ALA A 37 -1.40 8.29 -1.49
N VAL A 38 -1.08 8.83 -0.31
CA VAL A 38 -0.22 10.01 -0.17
C VAL A 38 1.02 9.58 0.61
N THR A 39 2.20 9.97 0.13
CA THR A 39 3.50 9.62 0.72
C THR A 39 4.42 10.83 0.77
N ALA A 40 5.31 10.88 1.75
CA ALA A 40 6.37 11.88 1.85
C ALA A 40 7.74 11.25 1.62
N ASP A 41 8.04 10.85 0.37
CA ASP A 41 9.26 10.12 -0.02
C ASP A 41 9.51 8.75 0.64
N LEU A 42 8.60 8.30 1.51
CA LEU A 42 8.73 7.05 2.26
C LEU A 42 8.05 5.83 1.61
N ALA A 43 7.70 5.89 0.32
CA ALA A 43 6.91 4.85 -0.35
C ALA A 43 7.58 3.45 -0.30
N THR A 44 8.90 3.39 -0.48
CA THR A 44 9.67 2.13 -0.45
C THR A 44 9.75 1.55 0.96
N SER A 45 9.95 2.42 1.97
CA SER A 45 10.05 2.02 3.39
C SER A 45 8.71 1.49 3.92
N THR A 46 7.62 2.14 3.50
CA THR A 46 6.25 1.79 3.89
C THR A 46 5.64 0.65 3.05
N LYS A 47 6.44 0.05 2.14
CA LYS A 47 6.00 -1.02 1.24
C LYS A 47 4.79 -0.64 0.38
N LEU A 48 4.65 0.65 0.07
CA LEU A 48 3.60 1.16 -0.81
C LEU A 48 3.81 0.78 -2.29
N GLN A 49 4.94 0.16 -2.61
CA GLN A 49 5.31 -0.22 -3.99
C GLN A 49 4.24 -1.08 -4.67
N ASP A 50 3.62 -2.03 -3.94
CA ASP A 50 2.54 -2.87 -4.46
C ASP A 50 1.34 -1.99 -4.90
N PHE A 51 0.98 -0.96 -4.12
CA PHE A 51 -0.09 -0.01 -4.47
C PHE A 51 0.32 0.85 -5.66
N THR A 52 1.52 1.42 -5.65
CA THR A 52 2.03 2.26 -6.75
C THR A 52 2.04 1.51 -8.07
N ASN A 53 2.41 0.23 -8.06
CA ASN A 53 2.40 -0.60 -9.25
C ASN A 53 0.98 -0.93 -9.72
N ALA A 54 0.05 -1.18 -8.78
CA ALA A 54 -1.33 -1.48 -9.11
C ALA A 54 -2.11 -0.25 -9.60
N CYS A 55 -1.82 0.93 -9.06
CA CYS A 55 -2.62 2.15 -9.19
C CYS A 55 -1.74 3.41 -9.27
N PRO A 56 -0.85 3.53 -10.27
CA PRO A 56 0.16 4.60 -10.33
C PRO A 56 -0.46 6.00 -10.38
N ASP A 57 -1.59 6.17 -11.07
CA ASP A 57 -2.29 7.45 -11.19
C ASP A 57 -2.95 7.94 -9.88
N ARG A 58 -2.87 7.13 -8.81
CA ARG A 58 -3.49 7.40 -7.50
C ARG A 58 -2.49 7.47 -6.35
N VAL A 59 -1.21 7.69 -6.66
CA VAL A 59 -0.15 7.91 -5.67
C VAL A 59 0.39 9.32 -5.78
N PHE A 60 0.34 10.05 -4.67
CA PHE A 60 0.81 11.43 -4.57
C PHE A 60 2.00 11.49 -3.63
N ASN A 61 3.18 11.83 -4.16
CA ASN A 61 4.37 12.08 -3.35
C ASN A 61 4.52 13.58 -3.09
N VAL A 62 4.54 13.98 -1.81
CA VAL A 62 4.70 15.38 -1.39
C VAL A 62 6.15 15.73 -1.01
N GLY A 63 7.11 14.82 -1.20
CA GLY A 63 8.51 15.00 -0.80
C GLY A 63 8.69 14.94 0.72
N ILE A 64 9.72 15.59 1.27
CA ILE A 64 10.04 15.59 2.73
C ILE A 64 9.15 16.62 3.48
N ALA A 65 7.87 16.70 3.08
CA ALA A 65 6.89 17.63 3.63
C ALA A 65 5.76 16.85 4.30
N GLU A 66 6.10 15.99 5.27
CA GLU A 66 5.14 15.18 6.03
C GLU A 66 4.04 16.05 6.65
N GLN A 67 4.38 17.27 7.08
CA GLN A 67 3.42 18.21 7.65
C GLN A 67 2.32 18.63 6.66
N ASN A 68 2.61 18.63 5.36
CA ASN A 68 1.65 19.01 4.33
C ASN A 68 0.79 17.82 3.86
N MET A 69 1.04 16.62 4.38
CA MET A 69 0.23 15.42 4.07
C MET A 69 -1.12 15.39 4.79
N ILE A 70 -1.25 16.13 5.91
CA ILE A 70 -2.43 16.12 6.79
C ILE A 70 -3.30 17.35 6.53
#